data_AF-A0A0M8XEP4-F1
#
_entry.id   AF-A0A0M8XEP4-F1
#
_cell.length_a   1.000
_cell.length_b   1.000
_cell.length_c   1.000
_cell.angle_alpha   90.00
_cell.angle_beta   90.00
_cell.angle_gamma   90.00
#
_symmetry.space_group_name_H-M   'P 1'
#
loop_
_entity.id
_entity.type
_entity.pdbx_description
1 polymer ?
#
loop_
_entity_poly.entity_id
_entity_poly.type
_entity_poly.pdbx_seq_one_letter_code
_entity_poly.pdbx_strand_id
1 'polypeptide(L)'
;SPTGGPNMILDDGGDATLLVHKGVEYEKDGKVPPPDTPESDEHRVILELLTRTLGENPQKWTQLSSEIRGVTEETTTGVHRLYEMQRDGVLLFPAINVNDAVTKSKFDN
;
A
#
# COMPACT_ATOMS: atom_id res chain seq x y z
N SER A 1 11.41 -12.07 -6.96
CA SER A 1 11.44 -12.67 -5.61
C SER A 1 10.76 -14.04 -5.65
N PRO A 2 10.73 -14.86 -4.57
CA PRO A 2 9.98 -16.12 -4.55
C PRO A 2 8.51 -15.99 -4.99
N THR A 3 7.82 -14.89 -4.68
CA THR A 3 6.46 -14.62 -5.18
C THR A 3 6.41 -14.10 -6.63
N GLY A 4 7.56 -13.77 -7.23
CA GLY A 4 7.65 -13.00 -8.48
C GLY A 4 7.33 -11.50 -8.33
N GLY A 5 6.99 -11.05 -7.12
CA GLY A 5 6.69 -9.65 -6.80
C GLY A 5 7.92 -8.74 -6.64
N PRO A 6 7.67 -7.44 -6.38
CA PRO A 6 8.71 -6.46 -6.14
C PRO A 6 9.39 -6.69 -4.79
N ASN A 7 10.65 -6.26 -4.67
CA ASN A 7 11.37 -6.21 -3.39
C ASN A 7 11.58 -4.77 -2.87
N MET A 8 11.13 -3.77 -3.63
CA MET A 8 11.13 -2.33 -3.33
C MET A 8 9.91 -1.70 -4.00
N ILE A 9 9.35 -0.64 -3.42
CA ILE A 9 8.29 0.17 -4.03
C ILE A 9 8.83 1.59 -4.26
N LEU A 10 8.53 2.15 -5.43
CA LEU A 10 8.60 3.59 -5.68
C LEU A 10 7.16 4.05 -5.88
N ASP A 11 6.70 4.95 -5.02
CA ASP A 11 5.29 5.33 -4.91
C ASP A 11 5.13 6.86 -4.99
N ASP A 12 4.03 7.26 -5.60
CA ASP A 12 3.63 8.65 -5.82
C ASP A 12 2.12 8.74 -5.55
N GLY A 13 1.78 9.13 -4.32
CA GLY A 13 0.39 9.20 -3.83
C GLY A 13 0.03 8.06 -2.87
N GLY A 14 0.84 7.00 -2.82
CA GLY A 14 0.75 5.94 -1.82
C GLY A 14 -0.21 4.80 -2.16
N ASP A 15 -0.72 4.71 -3.39
CA ASP A 15 -1.76 3.72 -3.74
C ASP A 15 -1.18 2.30 -3.89
N ALA A 16 0.06 2.16 -4.36
CA ALA A 16 0.72 0.86 -4.38
C ALA A 16 0.93 0.35 -2.95
N THR A 17 1.37 1.23 -2.06
CA THR A 17 1.52 0.95 -0.64
C THR A 17 0.19 0.61 0.02
N LEU A 18 -0.86 1.40 -0.25
CA LEU A 18 -2.22 1.17 0.26
C LEU A 18 -2.75 -0.21 -0.14
N LEU A 19 -2.60 -0.57 -1.41
CA LEU A 19 -3.07 -1.86 -1.94
C LEU A 19 -2.40 -3.04 -1.22
N VAL A 20 -1.10 -2.99 -1.00
CA VAL A 20 -0.38 -4.05 -0.27
C VAL A 20 -0.87 -4.16 1.17
N HIS A 21 -0.99 -3.03 1.88
CA HIS A 21 -1.44 -3.01 3.28
C HIS A 21 -2.87 -3.54 3.43
N LYS A 22 -3.79 -3.08 2.58
CA LYS A 22 -5.19 -3.57 2.57
C LYS A 22 -5.30 -5.02 2.15
N GLY A 23 -4.46 -5.48 1.22
CA GLY A 23 -4.37 -6.88 0.86
C GLY A 23 -4.02 -7.77 2.06
N VAL A 24 -2.99 -7.39 2.83
CA VAL A 24 -2.60 -8.13 4.04
C VAL A 24 -3.67 -8.06 5.13
N GLU A 25 -4.29 -6.89 5.33
CA GLU A 25 -5.40 -6.70 6.28
C GLU A 25 -6.56 -7.67 5.97
N TYR A 26 -7.02 -7.69 4.73
CA TYR A 26 -8.17 -8.51 4.34
C TYR A 26 -7.85 -9.99 4.19
N GLU A 27 -6.61 -10.37 3.86
CA GLU A 27 -6.15 -11.74 3.95
C GLU A 27 -6.18 -12.25 5.40
N LYS A 28 -5.72 -11.42 6.36
CA LYS A 28 -5.76 -11.74 7.78
C LYS A 28 -7.20 -11.88 8.31
N ASP A 29 -8.10 -11.01 7.86
CA ASP A 29 -9.51 -11.04 8.25
C ASP A 29 -10.31 -12.13 7.49
N GLY A 30 -9.75 -12.69 6.42
CA GLY A 30 -10.37 -13.70 5.58
C GLY A 30 -11.56 -13.19 4.76
N LYS A 31 -11.74 -11.87 4.67
CA LYS A 31 -12.83 -11.24 3.91
C LYS A 31 -12.46 -9.83 3.48
N VAL A 32 -12.95 -9.43 2.31
CA VAL A 32 -12.88 -8.05 1.80
C VAL A 32 -14.24 -7.38 2.01
N PRO A 33 -14.31 -6.11 2.45
CA PRO A 33 -15.56 -5.37 2.50
C PRO A 33 -16.29 -5.33 1.15
N PRO A 34 -17.63 -5.37 1.13
CA PRO A 34 -18.41 -5.31 -0.10
C PRO A 34 -18.07 -4.08 -0.97
N PRO A 35 -17.96 -4.23 -2.31
CA PRO A 35 -17.64 -3.12 -3.21
C PRO A 35 -18.79 -2.12 -3.45
N ASP A 36 -19.91 -2.23 -2.73
CA ASP A 36 -21.01 -1.25 -2.67
C ASP A 36 -20.91 -0.31 -1.45
N THR A 37 -19.91 -0.48 -0.58
CA THR A 37 -19.54 0.50 0.45
C THR A 37 -18.44 1.54 0.08
N PRO A 38 -17.95 1.70 -1.17
CA PRO A 38 -16.80 2.56 -1.43
C PRO A 38 -17.18 4.04 -1.48
N GLU A 39 -16.31 4.86 -0.90
CA GLU A 39 -16.42 6.32 -0.89
C GLU A 39 -15.97 6.95 -2.23
N SER A 40 -15.34 6.17 -3.12
CA SER A 40 -14.88 6.61 -4.45
C SER A 40 -14.80 5.45 -5.48
N ASP A 41 -14.78 5.77 -6.77
CA ASP A 41 -14.60 4.78 -7.85
C ASP A 41 -13.28 4.01 -7.75
N GLU A 42 -12.21 4.69 -7.33
CA GLU A 42 -10.91 4.09 -7.11
C GLU A 42 -10.94 3.06 -5.96
N HIS A 43 -11.59 3.42 -4.85
CA HIS A 43 -11.75 2.51 -3.73
C HIS A 43 -12.56 1.27 -4.15
N ARG A 44 -13.59 1.42 -4.99
CA ARG A 44 -14.34 0.29 -5.57
C ARG A 44 -13.43 -0.65 -6.34
N VAL A 45 -12.58 -0.12 -7.24
CA VAL A 45 -11.65 -0.92 -8.04
C VAL A 45 -10.66 -1.68 -7.16
N ILE A 46 -10.17 -1.07 -6.08
CA ILE A 46 -9.30 -1.73 -5.10
C ILE A 46 -10.03 -2.90 -4.43
N LEU A 47 -11.27 -2.70 -3.95
CA LEU A 47 -12.05 -3.76 -3.30
C LEU A 47 -12.36 -4.93 -4.24
N GLU A 48 -12.70 -4.64 -5.50
CA GLU A 48 -12.93 -5.65 -6.54
C GLU A 48 -11.65 -6.47 -6.80
N LEU A 49 -10.50 -5.79 -6.93
CA LEU A 49 -9.20 -6.44 -7.09
C LEU A 49 -8.86 -7.34 -5.90
N LEU A 50 -8.99 -6.82 -4.68
CA LEU A 50 -8.66 -7.55 -3.46
C LEU A 50 -9.58 -8.76 -3.27
N THR A 51 -10.88 -8.62 -3.55
CA THR A 51 -11.85 -9.72 -3.50
C THR A 51 -11.45 -10.85 -4.44
N ARG A 52 -11.11 -10.49 -5.68
CA ARG A 52 -10.65 -11.47 -6.67
C ARG A 52 -9.37 -12.17 -6.21
N THR A 53 -8.37 -11.41 -5.77
CA THR A 53 -7.08 -12.00 -5.37
C THR A 53 -7.18 -12.86 -4.12
N LEU A 54 -8.06 -12.52 -3.17
CA LEU A 54 -8.30 -13.34 -1.97
C LEU A 54 -8.87 -14.72 -2.34
N GLY A 55 -9.76 -14.78 -3.34
CA GLY A 55 -10.30 -16.03 -3.86
C GLY A 55 -9.29 -16.87 -4.67
N GLU A 56 -8.35 -16.22 -5.36
CA GLU A 56 -7.30 -16.89 -6.15
C GLU A 56 -6.16 -17.42 -5.26
N ASN A 57 -5.67 -16.60 -4.33
CA ASN A 57 -4.58 -16.94 -3.42
C ASN A 57 -4.70 -16.11 -2.12
N PRO A 58 -5.14 -16.72 -1.00
CA PRO A 58 -5.39 -16.00 0.25
C PRO A 58 -4.13 -15.62 1.04
N GLN A 59 -2.94 -15.88 0.51
CA GLN A 59 -1.66 -15.47 1.10
C GLN A 59 -0.80 -14.62 0.15
N LYS A 60 -1.36 -14.19 -0.99
CA LYS A 60 -0.64 -13.45 -2.02
C LYS A 60 0.04 -12.21 -1.46
N TRP A 61 -0.72 -11.36 -0.78
CA TRP A 61 -0.27 -10.07 -0.27
C TRP A 61 0.59 -10.22 0.97
N THR A 62 0.25 -11.18 1.85
CA THR A 62 1.04 -11.52 3.03
C THR A 62 2.45 -11.97 2.63
N GLN A 63 2.56 -12.90 1.67
CA GLN A 63 3.86 -13.35 1.17
C GLN A 63 4.62 -12.23 0.46
N LEU A 64 3.95 -11.48 -0.41
CA LEU A 64 4.57 -10.37 -1.15
C LEU A 64 5.08 -9.28 -0.20
N SER A 65 4.32 -8.91 0.84
CA SER A 65 4.71 -7.90 1.81
C SER A 65 5.98 -8.27 2.57
N SER A 66 6.19 -9.57 2.85
CA SER A 66 7.38 -10.07 3.55
C SER A 66 8.67 -9.95 2.72
N GLU A 67 8.54 -9.75 1.40
CA GLU A 67 9.66 -9.63 0.47
C GLU A 67 10.01 -8.16 0.15
N ILE A 68 9.12 -7.21 0.47
CA ILE A 68 9.34 -5.78 0.29
C ILE A 68 10.28 -5.27 1.37
N ARG A 69 11.38 -4.67 0.95
CA ARG A 69 12.40 -4.10 1.85
C ARG A 69 12.14 -2.64 2.19
N GLY A 70 11.30 -1.97 1.43
CA GLY A 70 10.81 -0.64 1.74
C GLY A 70 10.16 0.07 0.56
N VAL A 71 9.64 1.27 0.84
CA VAL A 71 9.03 2.18 -0.14
C VAL A 71 9.70 3.54 -0.11
N THR A 72 9.82 4.19 -1.27
CA THR A 72 10.12 5.63 -1.38
C THR A 72 8.87 6.37 -1.83
N GLU A 73 8.43 7.39 -1.09
CA GLU A 73 7.21 8.16 -1.40
C GLU A 73 7.53 9.61 -1.77
N GLU A 74 6.98 10.04 -2.91
CA GLU A 74 7.28 11.33 -3.52
C GLU A 74 6.35 12.47 -3.08
N THR A 75 5.10 12.21 -2.70
CA THR A 75 4.12 13.28 -2.44
C THR A 75 3.78 13.48 -0.98
N THR A 76 3.36 14.70 -0.66
CA THR A 76 2.82 15.06 0.65
C THR A 76 1.64 14.16 1.06
N THR A 77 0.74 13.83 0.14
CA THR A 77 -0.43 12.99 0.41
C THR A 77 -0.02 11.57 0.79
N GLY A 78 0.86 10.93 0.01
CA GLY A 78 1.35 9.59 0.34
C GLY A 78 2.15 9.58 1.64
N VAL A 79 2.95 10.61 1.90
CA VAL A 79 3.70 10.77 3.17
C VAL A 79 2.76 10.84 4.38
N HIS A 80 1.65 11.57 4.28
CA HIS A 80 0.65 11.59 5.36
C HIS A 80 0.10 10.20 5.67
N ARG A 81 -0.24 9.42 4.63
CA ARG A 81 -0.70 8.03 4.78
C ARG A 81 0.36 7.15 5.45
N LEU A 82 1.64 7.30 5.08
CA LEU A 82 2.75 6.58 5.72
C LEU A 82 2.88 6.91 7.22
N TYR A 83 2.74 8.18 7.60
CA TYR A 83 2.77 8.57 9.01
C TYR A 83 1.58 8.03 9.81
N GLU A 84 0.38 8.01 9.22
CA GLU A 84 -0.80 7.38 9.84
C GLU A 84 -0.57 5.89 10.08
N MET A 85 -0.09 5.17 9.07
CA MET A 85 0.24 3.74 9.20
C MET A 85 1.34 3.49 10.23
N GLN A 86 2.36 4.34 10.29
CA GLN A 86 3.42 4.25 11.30
C GLN A 86 2.88 4.52 12.72
N ARG A 87 2.05 5.55 12.89
CA ARG A 87 1.42 5.91 14.18
C ARG A 87 0.54 4.78 14.68
N ASP A 88 -0.23 4.16 13.79
CA ASP A 88 -1.18 3.10 14.12
C ASP A 88 -0.50 1.73 14.24
N GLY A 89 0.82 1.65 13.99
CA GLY A 89 1.61 0.43 14.11
C GLY A 89 1.33 -0.61 13.03
N VAL A 90 0.76 -0.19 11.90
CA VAL A 90 0.35 -1.07 10.80
C VAL A 90 1.27 -0.99 9.57
N LEU A 91 2.26 -0.09 9.57
CA LEU A 91 3.24 0.01 8.50
C LEU A 91 4.06 -1.30 8.38
N LEU A 92 3.92 -2.00 7.26
CA LEU A 92 4.47 -3.35 7.07
C LEU A 92 5.97 -3.38 6.76
N PHE A 93 6.51 -2.31 6.19
CA PHE A 93 7.92 -2.22 5.75
C PHE A 93 8.44 -0.77 5.88
N PRO A 94 9.77 -0.58 5.93
CA PRO A 94 10.38 0.75 6.03
C PRO A 94 9.93 1.69 4.91
N ALA A 95 9.78 2.97 5.22
CA ALA A 95 9.43 4.00 4.25
C ALA A 95 10.43 5.17 4.29
N ILE A 96 10.75 5.70 3.11
CA ILE A 96 11.57 6.90 2.93
C ILE A 96 10.67 7.99 2.36
N ASN A 97 10.54 9.08 3.11
CA ASN A 97 9.87 10.30 2.68
C ASN A 97 10.82 11.09 1.77
N VAL A 98 10.60 11.03 0.45
CA VAL A 98 11.36 11.79 -0.54
C VAL A 98 10.82 13.22 -0.68
N ASN A 99 9.52 13.41 -0.45
CA ASN A 99 8.85 14.71 -0.52
C ASN A 99 9.55 15.79 0.33
N ASP A 100 9.96 15.43 1.55
CA ASP A 100 10.57 16.36 2.51
C ASP A 100 12.06 16.61 2.26
N ALA A 101 12.66 15.99 1.24
CA ALA A 101 13.97 16.39 0.78
C ALA A 101 13.95 17.87 0.37
N VAL A 102 14.95 18.65 0.80
CA VAL A 102 15.01 20.11 0.53
C VAL A 102 15.00 20.37 -0.97
N THR A 103 15.68 19.51 -1.75
CA THR A 103 15.72 19.60 -3.21
C THR A 103 14.44 19.16 -3.90
N LYS A 104 13.45 18.60 -3.17
CA LYS A 104 12.13 18.23 -3.68
C LYS A 104 11.12 19.29 -3.26
N SER A 105 10.84 19.41 -1.96
CA SER A 105 9.82 20.31 -1.42
C SER A 105 9.99 21.80 -1.76
N LYS A 106 11.21 22.26 -2.06
CA LYS A 106 11.51 23.67 -2.39
C LYS A 106 11.77 23.96 -3.86
N PHE A 107 11.73 22.94 -4.72
CA PHE A 107 12.03 23.10 -6.14
C PHE A 107 10.98 22.46 -7.06
N ASP A 108 10.41 21.33 -6.65
CA ASP A 108 9.50 20.54 -7.47
C ASP A 108 8.01 20.81 -7.19
N ASN A 109 7.64 21.00 -5.91
CA ASN A 109 6.26 21.17 -5.47
C ASN A 109 5.48 22.33 -6.11
#